data_AF-A0AAW6XZU3-F1
#
_entry.id   AF-A0AAW6XZU3-F1
#
_cell.length_a   1.000
_cell.length_b   1.000
_cell.length_c   1.000
_cell.angle_alpha   90.00
_cell.angle_beta   90.00
_cell.angle_gamma   90.00
#
_symmetry.space_group_name_H-M   'P 1'
#
loop_
_entity.id
_entity.type
_entity.pdbx_description
1 polymer ?
#
loop_
_entity_poly.entity_id
_entity_poly.type
_entity_poly.pdbx_seq_one_letter_code
_entity_poly.pdbx_strand_id
1 'polypeptide(L)'
;MLASQTIAESYAPAWLARFQAAYPQVSVHMEVANSTTIMDRILAGDTRLGLIESATVRPGLHTQLIGHDQLILICPAAHPWAHRRSPVSLKQLAGTPLVVREQGSGTRQVLELALA
;
A
#
# COMPACT_ATOMS: atom_id res chain seq x y z
N MET A 1 12.13 -8.75 -7.31
CA MET A 1 11.56 -7.44 -6.93
C MET A 1 10.70 -7.63 -5.69
N LEU A 2 10.40 -6.56 -4.97
CA LEU A 2 9.40 -6.60 -3.91
C LEU A 2 8.18 -5.75 -4.22
N ALA A 3 7.05 -6.12 -3.63
CA ALA A 3 5.84 -5.33 -3.65
C ALA A 3 5.18 -5.34 -2.26
N SER A 4 4.61 -4.21 -1.90
CA SER A 4 3.65 -4.10 -0.80
C SER A 4 2.46 -5.02 -1.03
N GLN A 5 1.79 -5.39 0.07
CA GLN A 5 0.67 -6.33 -0.01
C GLN A 5 -0.46 -5.84 -0.92
N THR A 6 -0.84 -4.55 -0.85
CA THR A 6 -1.93 -4.01 -1.68
C THR A 6 -1.57 -4.07 -3.17
N ILE A 7 -0.34 -3.68 -3.53
CA ILE A 7 0.15 -3.83 -4.91
C ILE A 7 0.23 -5.29 -5.36
N ALA A 8 0.74 -6.18 -4.51
CA ALA A 8 0.87 -7.60 -4.84
C ALA A 8 -0.49 -8.26 -5.13
N GLU A 9 -1.53 -7.87 -4.40
CA GLU A 9 -2.87 -8.44 -4.54
C GLU A 9 -3.70 -7.77 -5.66
N SER A 10 -3.57 -6.45 -5.83
CA SER A 10 -4.50 -5.68 -6.68
C SER A 10 -3.95 -5.34 -8.06
N TYR A 11 -2.62 -5.14 -8.20
CA TYR A 11 -2.03 -4.56 -9.41
C TYR A 11 -0.99 -5.46 -10.07
N ALA A 12 -0.11 -6.08 -9.27
CA ALA A 12 1.00 -6.89 -9.76
C ALA A 12 0.57 -8.03 -10.70
N PRO A 13 -0.53 -8.79 -10.47
CA PRO A 13 -0.90 -9.89 -11.36
C PRO A 13 -1.13 -9.45 -12.80
N ALA A 14 -1.89 -8.37 -13.01
CA ALA A 14 -2.16 -7.84 -14.34
C ALA A 14 -0.91 -7.25 -15.00
N TRP A 15 -0.07 -6.55 -14.24
CA TRP A 15 1.17 -5.98 -14.75
C TRP A 15 2.19 -7.05 -15.16
N LEU A 16 2.37 -8.07 -14.32
CA LEU A 16 3.29 -9.18 -14.58
C LEU A 16 2.83 -10.04 -15.76
N ALA A 17 1.52 -10.30 -15.89
CA ALA A 17 0.99 -11.01 -17.06
C ALA A 17 1.30 -10.27 -18.37
N ARG A 18 1.08 -8.94 -18.40
CA ARG A 18 1.39 -8.11 -19.58
C ARG A 18 2.90 -8.05 -19.85
N PHE A 19 3.72 -7.94 -18.80
CA PHE A 19 5.17 -7.93 -18.93
C PHE A 19 5.71 -9.26 -19.48
N GLN A 20 5.22 -10.40 -18.97
CA GLN A 20 5.63 -11.72 -19.44
C GLN A 20 5.25 -11.96 -20.90
N ALA A 21 4.09 -11.47 -21.33
CA ALA A 21 3.67 -11.56 -22.73
C ALA A 21 4.58 -10.73 -23.67
N ALA A 22 5.04 -9.57 -23.21
CA ALA A 22 5.96 -8.71 -23.98
C ALA A 22 7.41 -9.21 -23.96
N TYR A 23 7.82 -9.88 -22.88
CA TYR A 23 9.19 -10.37 -22.68
C TYR A 23 9.21 -11.85 -22.22
N PRO A 24 8.84 -12.82 -23.08
CA PRO A 24 8.65 -14.21 -22.68
C PRO A 24 9.88 -14.90 -22.08
N GLN A 25 11.08 -14.40 -22.41
CA GLN A 25 12.37 -14.91 -21.95
C GLN A 25 12.78 -14.39 -20.56
N VAL A 26 12.08 -13.39 -20.02
CA VAL A 26 12.40 -12.82 -18.71
C VAL A 26 11.63 -13.59 -17.64
N SER A 27 12.31 -13.95 -16.56
CA SER A 27 11.69 -14.55 -15.37
C SER A 27 11.60 -13.49 -14.26
N VAL A 28 10.39 -13.26 -13.74
CA VAL A 28 10.17 -12.30 -12.66
C VAL A 28 9.87 -13.04 -11.36
N HIS A 29 10.70 -12.80 -10.34
CA HIS A 29 10.46 -13.24 -8.98
C HIS A 29 10.01 -12.03 -8.15
N MET A 30 8.86 -12.16 -7.49
CA MET A 30 8.29 -11.13 -6.63
C MET A 30 8.09 -11.68 -5.23
N GLU A 31 8.56 -10.93 -4.23
CA GLU A 31 8.30 -11.20 -2.81
C GLU A 31 7.41 -10.09 -2.23
N VAL A 32 6.58 -10.46 -1.26
CA VAL A 32 5.65 -9.53 -0.59
C VAL A 32 6.21 -9.12 0.76
N ALA A 33 6.27 -7.82 1.03
CA ALA A 33 6.67 -7.25 2.32
C ALA A 33 6.01 -5.89 2.53
N ASN A 34 5.97 -5.35 3.76
CA ASN A 34 5.44 -4.00 3.96
C ASN A 34 6.39 -2.92 3.42
N SER A 35 5.89 -1.69 3.25
CA SER A 35 6.63 -0.60 2.61
C SER A 35 7.94 -0.28 3.33
N THR A 36 7.96 -0.34 4.66
CA THR A 36 9.17 -0.15 5.47
C THR A 36 10.25 -1.18 5.13
N THR A 37 9.91 -2.47 5.18
CA THR A 37 10.84 -3.56 4.88
C THR A 37 11.34 -3.49 3.44
N ILE A 38 10.50 -3.09 2.50
CA ILE A 38 10.90 -2.92 1.09
C ILE A 38 11.96 -1.83 0.96
N MET A 39 11.73 -0.67 1.56
CA MET A 39 12.71 0.42 1.56
C MET A 39 14.03 -0.01 2.20
N ASP A 40 13.97 -0.72 3.33
CA ASP A 40 15.15 -1.23 4.03
C ASP A 40 15.95 -2.20 3.16
N ARG A 41 15.29 -3.13 2.45
CA ARG A 41 15.95 -4.09 1.56
C ARG A 41 16.54 -3.46 0.30
N ILE A 42 15.96 -2.36 -0.21
CA ILE A 42 16.58 -1.61 -1.31
C ILE A 42 17.85 -0.90 -0.81
N LEU A 43 17.78 -0.24 0.34
CA LEU A 43 18.93 0.45 0.92
C LEU A 43 20.07 -0.51 1.28
N ALA A 44 19.75 -1.73 1.73
CA ALA A 44 20.72 -2.79 2.00
C ALA A 44 21.32 -3.42 0.72
N GLY A 45 20.72 -3.18 -0.45
CA GLY A 45 21.14 -3.78 -1.72
C GLY A 45 20.61 -5.20 -1.97
N ASP A 46 19.77 -5.74 -1.08
CA ASP A 46 19.14 -7.06 -1.20
C ASP A 46 18.15 -7.13 -2.37
N THR A 47 17.58 -5.98 -2.74
CA THR A 47 16.74 -5.85 -3.92
C THR A 47 17.00 -4.54 -4.65
N ARG A 48 16.66 -4.48 -5.93
CA ARG A 48 16.85 -3.29 -6.77
C ARG A 48 15.55 -2.53 -7.07
N LEU A 49 14.40 -3.17 -6.85
CA LEU A 49 13.10 -2.61 -7.18
C LEU A 49 12.07 -3.01 -6.13
N GLY A 50 11.36 -2.01 -5.62
CA GLY A 50 10.24 -2.15 -4.71
C GLY A 50 9.07 -1.29 -5.14
N LEU A 51 7.86 -1.86 -5.04
CA LEU A 51 6.61 -1.14 -5.25
C LEU A 51 5.95 -0.92 -3.88
N ILE A 52 5.62 0.34 -3.56
CA ILE A 52 5.07 0.75 -2.25
C ILE A 52 3.99 1.82 -2.42
N GLU A 53 3.09 1.93 -1.44
CA GLU A 53 2.05 2.98 -1.33
C GLU A 53 2.32 3.93 -0.14
N SER A 54 3.57 4.02 0.32
CA SER A 54 3.95 4.82 1.48
C SER A 54 3.96 6.32 1.15
N ALA A 55 3.32 7.14 2.00
CA ALA A 55 3.33 8.60 1.86
C ALA A 55 4.71 9.20 2.15
N THR A 56 5.51 8.52 2.99
CA THR A 56 6.88 8.92 3.32
C THR A 56 7.86 7.92 2.77
N VAL A 57 8.91 8.42 2.10
CA VAL A 57 10.01 7.61 1.57
C VAL A 57 11.32 7.98 2.26
N ARG A 58 12.17 6.99 2.51
CA ARG A 58 13.47 7.18 3.16
C ARG A 58 14.46 7.91 2.25
N PRO A 59 15.33 8.78 2.80
CA PRO A 59 16.44 9.36 2.07
C PRO A 59 17.34 8.27 1.46
N GLY A 60 17.95 8.57 0.32
CA GLY A 60 18.83 7.62 -0.39
C GLY A 60 18.10 6.70 -1.38
N LEU A 61 16.77 6.81 -1.51
CA LEU A 61 15.99 6.10 -2.50
C LEU A 61 15.60 7.00 -3.66
N HIS A 62 15.78 6.50 -4.88
CA HIS A 62 15.13 7.06 -6.06
C HIS A 62 13.68 6.58 -6.12
N THR A 63 12.75 7.50 -6.36
CA THR A 63 11.31 7.18 -6.41
C THR A 63 10.70 7.65 -7.72
N GLN A 64 9.72 6.90 -8.19
CA GLN A 64 8.91 7.28 -9.35
C GLN A 64 7.45 6.97 -9.04
N LEU A 65 6.60 7.98 -9.17
CA LEU A 65 5.15 7.83 -9.05
C LEU A 65 4.62 7.10 -10.29
N ILE A 66 3.90 6.00 -10.08
CA ILE A 66 3.32 5.17 -11.16
C ILE A 66 1.79 5.16 -11.17
N GLY A 67 1.17 5.72 -10.13
CA GLY A 67 -0.28 5.75 -9.99
C GLY A 67 -0.71 6.27 -8.62
N HIS A 68 -2.01 6.48 -8.47
CA HIS A 68 -2.66 6.82 -7.21
C HIS A 68 -3.76 5.79 -6.92
N ASP A 69 -3.96 5.50 -5.64
CA ASP A 69 -5.11 4.77 -5.13
C ASP A 69 -5.87 5.64 -4.11
N GLN A 70 -6.98 5.11 -3.59
CA GLN A 70 -7.78 5.78 -2.58
C GLN A 70 -7.96 4.85 -1.38
N LEU A 71 -7.57 5.34 -0.20
CA LEU A 71 -7.88 4.68 1.06
C LEU A 71 -9.35 4.95 1.42
N ILE A 72 -10.15 3.89 1.46
CA ILE A 72 -11.59 3.97 1.78
C ILE A 72 -11.91 3.30 3.11
N LEU A 73 -12.92 3.82 3.79
CA LEU A 73 -13.46 3.23 5.00
C LEU A 73 -14.46 2.14 4.64
N ILE A 74 -14.29 0.95 5.21
CA ILE A 74 -15.20 -0.19 5.06
C ILE A 74 -15.76 -0.53 6.43
N CYS A 75 -17.07 -0.78 6.49
CA CYS A 75 -17.73 -1.25 7.71
C CYS A 75 -18.82 -2.28 7.36
N PRO A 76 -19.25 -3.13 8.31
CA PRO A 76 -20.37 -4.03 8.11
C PRO A 76 -21.62 -3.28 7.64
N ALA A 77 -22.45 -3.91 6.81
CA ALA A 77 -23.67 -3.28 6.29
C ALA A 77 -24.65 -2.83 7.40
N ALA A 78 -24.63 -3.50 8.56
CA ALA A 78 -25.43 -3.14 9.72
C ALA A 78 -24.83 -2.01 10.58
N HIS A 79 -23.61 -1.55 10.28
CA HIS A 79 -22.95 -0.49 11.05
C HIS A 79 -23.64 0.86 10.80
N PRO A 80 -23.83 1.73 11.82
CA PRO A 80 -24.50 3.03 11.64
C PRO A 80 -23.88 3.91 10.55
N TRP A 81 -22.59 3.74 10.25
CA TRP A 81 -21.91 4.49 9.17
C TRP A 81 -22.33 4.07 7.76
N ALA A 82 -22.80 2.84 7.55
CA ALA A 82 -23.20 2.34 6.24
C ALA A 82 -24.42 3.04 5.65
N HIS A 83 -25.22 3.71 6.49
CA HIS A 83 -26.47 4.38 6.08
C HIS A 83 -26.43 5.90 6.26
N ARG A 84 -25.25 6.47 6.51
CA ARG A 84 -25.12 7.92 6.69
C ARG A 84 -25.28 8.65 5.36
N ARG A 85 -25.91 9.82 5.43
CA ARG A 85 -25.99 10.78 4.32
C ARG A 85 -24.84 11.79 4.33
N SER A 86 -24.15 11.92 5.47
CA SER A 86 -23.01 12.82 5.65
C SER A 86 -21.72 12.04 5.91
N PRO A 87 -20.56 12.54 5.44
CA PRO A 87 -19.26 11.90 5.68
C PRO A 87 -18.99 11.66 7.17
N VAL A 88 -18.23 10.61 7.46
CA VAL A 88 -17.64 10.39 8.79
C VAL A 88 -16.50 11.39 8.96
N SER A 89 -16.50 12.18 10.04
CA SER A 89 -15.42 13.13 10.28
C SER A 89 -14.18 12.42 10.85
N LEU A 90 -12.99 13.00 10.63
CA LEU A 90 -11.73 12.47 11.19
C LEU A 90 -11.79 12.36 12.72
N LYS A 91 -12.44 13.30 13.42
CA LYS A 91 -12.64 13.24 14.87
C LYS A 91 -13.47 12.02 15.31
N GLN A 92 -14.52 11.69 14.55
CA GLN A 92 -15.33 10.50 14.82
C GLN A 92 -14.54 9.22 14.54
N LEU A 93 -13.76 9.22 13.46
CA LEU A 93 -12.91 8.08 13.10
C LEU A 93 -11.84 7.82 14.16
N ALA A 94 -11.14 8.87 14.63
CA ALA A 94 -10.15 8.78 15.70
C ALA A 94 -10.70 8.24 17.03
N GLY A 95 -11.99 8.52 17.32
CA GLY A 95 -12.67 8.05 18.52
C GLY A 95 -13.28 6.64 18.42
N THR A 96 -13.10 5.94 17.30
CA THR A 96 -13.72 4.63 17.05
C THR A 96 -12.65 3.54 17.04
N PRO A 97 -12.89 2.34 17.60
CA PRO A 97 -11.99 1.21 17.42
C PRO A 97 -11.86 0.82 15.95
N LEU A 98 -10.63 0.82 15.43
CA LEU A 98 -10.32 0.49 14.04
C LEU A 98 -9.51 -0.80 13.94
N VAL A 99 -9.87 -1.66 12.98
CA VAL A 99 -8.96 -2.70 12.50
C VAL A 99 -7.99 -2.04 11.53
N VAL A 100 -6.72 -1.99 11.89
CA VAL A 100 -5.67 -1.33 11.11
C VAL A 100 -4.60 -2.32 10.69
N ARG A 101 -3.81 -1.94 9.69
CA ARG A 101 -2.66 -2.71 9.23
C ARG A 101 -1.54 -2.74 10.28
N GLU A 102 -0.59 -3.63 10.08
CA GLU A 102 0.66 -3.70 10.84
C GLU A 102 1.48 -2.42 10.72
N GLN A 103 2.35 -2.17 11.70
CA GLN A 103 3.29 -1.05 11.65
C GLN A 103 4.23 -1.22 10.44
N GLY A 104 4.50 -0.12 9.73
CA GLY A 104 5.29 -0.10 8.50
C GLY A 104 4.50 -0.34 7.20
N SER A 105 3.19 -0.59 7.30
CA SER A 105 2.28 -0.56 6.16
C SER A 105 2.07 0.89 5.67
N GLY A 106 2.20 1.12 4.36
CA GLY A 106 1.94 2.42 3.74
C GLY A 106 0.52 2.93 3.98
N THR A 107 -0.49 2.06 3.85
CA THR A 107 -1.89 2.42 4.09
C THR A 107 -2.15 2.82 5.55
N ARG A 108 -1.47 2.19 6.52
CA ARG A 108 -1.57 2.60 7.92
C ARG A 108 -0.89 3.94 8.16
N GLN A 109 0.27 4.18 7.56
CA GLN A 109 0.94 5.47 7.68
C GLN A 109 0.04 6.62 7.17
N VAL A 110 -0.63 6.42 6.03
CA VAL A 110 -1.59 7.41 5.50
C VAL A 110 -2.72 7.68 6.48
N LEU A 111 -3.29 6.62 7.08
CA LEU A 111 -4.33 6.77 8.11
C LEU A 111 -3.82 7.54 9.33
N GLU A 112 -2.65 7.19 9.85
CA GLU A 112 -2.06 7.83 11.02
C GLU A 112 -1.77 9.32 10.76
N LEU A 113 -1.25 9.67 9.58
CA LEU A 113 -1.02 11.06 9.17
C LEU A 113 -2.32 11.86 9.05
N ALA A 114 -3.41 11.23 8.59
CA ALA A 114 -4.71 11.88 8.47
C ALA A 114 -5.42 12.08 9.82
N LEU A 115 -5.05 11.32 10.85
CA LEU A 115 -5.65 11.39 12.19
C LEU A 115 -4.82 12.21 13.19
N ALA A 116 -3.59 12.58 12.84
CA ALA A 116 -2.72 13.45 13.63
C ALA A 116 -3.22 14.91 13.66
#